data_AF-A0A3D0STP2-F1
#
_entry.id   AF-A0A3D0STP2-F1
#
_cell.length_a   1.000
_cell.length_b   1.000
_cell.length_c   1.000
_cell.angle_alpha   90.00
_cell.angle_beta   90.00
_cell.angle_gamma   90.00
#
_symmetry.space_group_name_H-M   'P 1'
#
loop_
_entity.id
_entity.type
_entity.pdbx_description
1 polymer ?
#
loop_
_entity_poly.entity_id
_entity_poly.type
_entity_poly.pdbx_seq_one_letter_code
_entity_poly.pdbx_strand_id
1 'polypeptide(L)' 'APDLPEREVPDPYYGGPTGFDRVMDLIEVAAQGLLMHIREQHRL' A
#
# COMPACT_ATOMS: atom_id res chain seq x y z
N ALA A 1 1.03 0.65 -5.54
CA ALA A 1 0.54 2.03 -5.68
C ALA A 1 1.33 2.71 -6.80
N PRO A 2 0.74 2.91 -7.99
CA PRO A 2 1.48 3.43 -9.14
C PRO A 2 2.00 4.86 -8.92
N ASP A 3 1.38 5.64 -8.02
CA ASP A 3 1.73 7.04 -7.76
C ASP A 3 2.66 7.25 -6.55
N LEU A 4 3.09 6.17 -5.88
CA LEU A 4 4.08 6.24 -4.81
C LEU A 4 5.47 5.89 -5.37
N PRO A 5 6.53 6.64 -5.02
CA PRO A 5 7.88 6.37 -5.50
C PRO A 5 8.43 5.03 -4.98
N GLU A 6 7.82 4.49 -3.94
CA GLU A 6 8.18 3.21 -3.32
C GLU A 6 7.43 2.05 -3.98
N ARG A 7 8.20 1.09 -4.52
CA ARG A 7 7.66 -0.18 -5.03
C ARG A 7 7.46 -1.24 -3.94
N GLU A 8 8.11 -1.05 -2.79
CA GLU A 8 8.13 -1.99 -1.68
C GLU A 8 7.65 -1.30 -0.41
N VAL A 9 7.02 -2.07 0.48
CA VAL A 9 6.65 -1.59 1.82
C VAL A 9 7.90 -1.64 2.69
N PRO A 10 8.39 -0.50 3.22
CA PRO A 10 9.62 -0.46 4.01
C PRO A 10 9.42 -1.14 5.37
N ASP A 11 10.51 -1.64 5.95
CA ASP A 11 10.47 -2.17 7.32
C ASP A 11 10.21 -1.03 8.33
N PRO A 12 9.11 -1.09 9.11
CA PRO A 12 8.72 0.00 10.00
C PRO A 12 9.67 0.18 11.19
N TYR A 13 10.49 -0.82 11.53
CA TYR A 13 11.37 -0.79 12.70
C TYR A 13 12.61 0.09 12.51
N TYR A 14 12.96 0.43 11.26
CA TYR A 14 14.17 1.21 10.95
C TYR A 14 13.88 2.65 10.50
N GLY A 15 12.60 3.05 10.44
CA GLY A 15 12.16 4.37 9.92
C GLY A 15 11.96 5.47 10.97
N GLY A 16 12.26 5.20 12.25
CA GLY A 16 11.93 6.11 13.35
C GLY A 16 10.44 6.08 13.74
N PRO A 17 9.95 7.08 14.49
CA PRO A 17 8.62 7.04 15.10
C PRO A 17 7.45 6.90 14.09
N THR A 18 7.65 7.35 12.86
CA THR A 18 6.63 7.35 11.79
C THR A 18 6.71 6.14 10.85
N GLY A 19 7.59 5.17 11.14
CA GLY A 19 7.78 4.01 10.27
C GLY A 19 6.51 3.19 10.07
N PHE A 20 5.73 2.99 11.14
CA PHE A 20 4.45 2.28 11.08
C PHE A 20 3.38 3.05 10.32
N ASP A 21 3.29 4.37 10.51
CA ASP A 21 2.34 5.21 9.78
C ASP A 21 2.60 5.14 8.27
N ARG A 22 3.88 5.23 7.86
CA ARG A 22 4.27 5.12 6.45
C ARG A 22 3.89 3.77 5.85
N VAL A 23 4.10 2.68 6.59
CA VAL A 23 3.70 1.34 6.17
C VAL A 23 2.19 1.23 6.02
N MET A 24 1.43 1.80 6.97
CA MET A 24 -0.02 1.80 6.91
C MET A 24 -0.54 2.52 5.66
N ASP A 25 -0.03 3.73 5.36
CA ASP A 25 -0.40 4.49 4.17
C ASP A 25 -0.21 3.66 2.88
N LEU A 26 0.94 2.98 2.76
CA LEU A 26 1.25 2.16 1.58
C LEU A 26 0.32 0.95 1.46
N ILE A 27 0.00 0.30 2.57
CA ILE A 27 -0.91 -0.85 2.61
C ILE A 27 -2.33 -0.42 2.22
N GLU A 28 -2.82 0.72 2.72
CA GLU A 28 -4.16 1.22 2.39
C GLU A 28 -4.31 1.49 0.88
N VAL A 29 -3.34 2.19 0.28
CA VAL A 29 -3.37 2.46 -1.17
C VAL A 29 -3.27 1.16 -1.98
N ALA A 30 -2.43 0.22 -1.55
CA ALA A 30 -2.30 -1.08 -2.21
C ALA A 30 -3.60 -1.90 -2.12
N ALA A 31 -4.24 -1.93 -0.95
CA ALA A 31 -5.49 -2.66 -0.72
C ALA A 31 -6.64 -2.10 -1.56
N GLN A 32 -6.76 -0.77 -1.68
CA GLN A 32 -7.73 -0.13 -2.56
C GLN A 32 -7.52 -0.52 -4.02
N GLY A 33 -6.26 -0.44 -4.49
CA GLY A 33 -5.90 -0.85 -5.86
C GLY A 33 -6.20 -2.32 -6.12
N LEU A 34 -5.87 -3.20 -5.17
CA LEU A 34 -6.16 -4.63 -5.27
C LEU A 34 -7.66 -4.91 -5.32
N LEU A 35 -8.46 -4.25 -4.48
CA LEU A 35 -9.90 -4.41 -4.48
C LEU A 35 -10.52 -4.00 -5.81
N MET A 36 -10.11 -2.85 -6.37
CA MET A 36 -10.57 -2.41 -7.70
C MET A 36 -10.21 -3.45 -8.76
N HIS A 37 -8.97 -3.94 -8.75
CA HIS A 37 -8.52 -4.96 -9.69
C HIS A 37 -9.36 -6.24 -9.59
N ILE A 38 -9.62 -6.75 -8.38
CA ILE A 38 -10.46 -7.94 -8.17
C ILE A 38 -11.87 -7.69 -8.70
N ARG A 39 -12.47 -6.53 -8.44
CA ARG A 39 -13.81 -6.20 -8.93
C ARG A 39 -13.86 -6.16 -10.45
N GLU A 40 -12.87 -5.56 -11.09
CA GLU A 40 -12.76 -5.52 -12.55
C GLU A 40 -12.60 -6.93 -13.16
N GLN A 41 -11.70 -7.75 -12.61
CA GLN A 41 -11.43 -9.10 -13.13
C GLN A 41 -12.61 -10.05 -12.94
N HIS A 42 -13.37 -9.90 -11.86
CA HIS A 42 -14.47 -10.80 -11.51
C HIS A 42 -15.87 -10.21 -11.74
N ARG A 43 -15.97 -9.00 -12.32
CA ARG A 43 -17.22 -8.25 -12.57
C ARG A 43 -18.12 -8.15 -11.32
N LEU A 44 -17.53 -7.79 -10.19
CA LEU A 44 -18.23 -7.51 -8.93
C LEU A 44 -18.77 -6.08 -8.87
#